data_AF-A0A2E3G7U8-F1
#
_entry.id   AF-A0A2E3G7U8-F1
#
_cell.length_a   1.000
_cell.length_b   1.000
_cell.length_c   1.000
_cell.angle_alpha   90.00
_cell.angle_beta   90.00
_cell.angle_gamma   90.00
#
_symmetry.space_group_name_H-M   'P 1'
#
loop_
_entity.id
_entity.type
_entity.pdbx_description
1 polymer ?
#
loop_
_entity_poly.entity_id
_entity_poly.type
_entity_poly.pdbx_seq_one_letter_code
_entity_poly.pdbx_strand_id
1 'polypeptide(L)'
;MFVLNNLKFETVLRNTKRDFEELMRIYEKFGLVKSPKQLSEDLSGLMETNFERHYGGTAPKSDHEPDFILEDGTAIEIKCTSGENWRGGTFSKRAGEYILVTWELNESNELLMFVCGTYLEESDWIVSKSKNYYATTMTKKSLYDMVSQDRVTVYLGDISEGKRKNWIQILRKCFA
;
A
#
# COMPACT_ATOMS: atom_id res chain seq x y z
N MET A 1 6.30 -13.26 -10.10
CA MET A 1 5.96 -11.84 -9.84
C MET A 1 4.74 -11.52 -10.67
N PHE A 2 3.58 -11.36 -10.04
CA PHE A 2 2.40 -10.86 -10.73
C PHE A 2 2.64 -9.44 -11.26
N VAL A 3 2.10 -9.16 -12.43
CA VAL A 3 2.11 -7.82 -13.03
C VAL A 3 0.67 -7.47 -13.35
N LEU A 4 0.17 -6.42 -12.70
CA LEU A 4 -1.17 -5.92 -12.97
C LEU A 4 -1.20 -5.24 -14.34
N ASN A 5 -2.35 -5.29 -15.02
CA ASN A 5 -2.57 -4.54 -16.23
C ASN A 5 -2.49 -3.03 -15.92
N ASN A 6 -1.49 -2.36 -16.49
CA ASN A 6 -1.16 -0.98 -16.16
C ASN A 6 -2.33 0.01 -16.37
N LEU A 7 -3.13 -0.14 -17.43
CA LEU A 7 -4.23 0.79 -17.72
C LEU A 7 -5.38 0.65 -16.71
N LYS A 8 -5.77 -0.59 -16.40
CA LYS A 8 -6.79 -0.86 -15.39
C LYS A 8 -6.31 -0.43 -14.02
N PHE A 9 -5.07 -0.74 -13.65
CA PHE A 9 -4.55 -0.41 -12.35
C PHE A 9 -4.31 1.10 -12.17
N GLU A 10 -3.87 1.81 -13.20
CA GLU A 10 -3.86 3.28 -13.20
C GLU A 10 -5.25 3.86 -12.92
N THR A 11 -6.29 3.28 -13.53
CA THR A 11 -7.68 3.70 -13.27
C THR A 11 -8.07 3.48 -11.81
N VAL A 12 -7.69 2.35 -11.20
CA VAL A 12 -7.88 2.08 -9.76
C VAL A 12 -7.21 3.18 -8.94
N LEU A 13 -5.93 3.43 -9.16
CA LEU A 13 -5.15 4.39 -8.37
C LEU A 13 -5.65 5.83 -8.51
N ARG A 14 -6.08 6.23 -9.71
CA ARG A 14 -6.66 7.57 -9.97
C ARG A 14 -7.98 7.77 -9.23
N ASN A 15 -8.86 6.76 -9.24
CA ASN A 15 -10.12 6.84 -8.51
C ASN A 15 -9.91 6.78 -6.99
N THR A 16 -9.01 5.91 -6.50
CA THR A 16 -8.63 5.88 -5.08
C THR A 16 -8.17 7.26 -4.59
N LYS A 17 -7.30 7.94 -5.35
CA LYS A 17 -6.84 9.30 -5.01
C LYS A 17 -8.02 10.26 -4.88
N ARG A 18 -8.87 10.33 -5.91
CA ARG A 18 -10.03 11.22 -5.93
C ARG A 18 -10.96 10.95 -4.74
N ASP A 19 -11.29 9.69 -4.51
CA ASP A 19 -12.24 9.29 -3.46
C ASP A 19 -11.67 9.55 -2.05
N PHE A 20 -10.36 9.35 -1.86
CA PHE A 20 -9.69 9.65 -0.60
C PHE A 20 -9.68 11.16 -0.31
N GLU A 21 -9.38 11.99 -1.31
CA GLU A 21 -9.39 13.45 -1.16
C GLU A 21 -10.80 13.98 -0.87
N GLU A 22 -11.83 13.40 -1.48
CA GLU A 22 -13.21 13.73 -1.16
C GLU A 22 -13.57 13.29 0.27
N LEU A 23 -13.13 12.11 0.71
CA LEU A 23 -13.31 11.65 2.08
C LEU A 23 -12.63 12.58 3.10
N MET A 24 -11.44 13.10 2.79
CA MET A 24 -10.75 14.08 3.62
C MET A 24 -11.55 15.38 3.76
N ARG A 25 -12.16 15.88 2.67
CA ARG A 25 -13.05 17.04 2.71
C ARG A 25 -14.28 16.79 3.57
N ILE A 26 -14.83 15.58 3.53
CA ILE A 26 -15.95 15.19 4.40
C ILE A 26 -15.51 15.23 5.87
N TYR A 27 -14.36 14.67 6.20
CA TYR A 27 -13.83 14.71 7.57
C TYR A 27 -13.61 16.13 8.07
N GLU A 28 -13.01 16.99 7.25
CA GLU A 28 -12.82 18.40 7.55
C GLU A 28 -14.15 19.12 7.79
N LYS A 29 -15.14 18.91 6.91
CA LYS A 29 -16.48 19.48 7.02
C LYS A 29 -17.16 19.15 8.35
N PHE A 30 -16.95 17.95 8.88
CA PHE A 30 -17.52 17.51 10.15
C PHE A 30 -16.60 17.74 11.36
N GLY A 31 -15.40 18.32 11.17
CA GLY A 31 -14.42 18.50 12.24
C GLY A 31 -13.87 17.17 12.80
N LEU A 32 -13.84 16.11 11.99
CA LEU A 32 -13.37 14.79 12.40
C LEU A 32 -11.86 14.68 12.24
N VAL A 33 -11.16 14.52 13.36
CA VAL A 33 -9.71 14.29 13.37
C VAL A 33 -9.44 12.79 13.29
N LYS A 34 -8.70 12.37 12.26
CA LYS A 34 -8.36 10.97 12.00
C LYS A 34 -6.86 10.76 12.19
N SER A 35 -6.49 9.70 12.88
CA SER A 35 -5.08 9.31 13.02
C SER A 35 -4.52 8.77 11.70
N PRO A 36 -3.19 8.81 11.49
CA PRO A 36 -2.58 8.24 10.29
C PRO A 36 -2.85 6.74 10.09
N LYS A 37 -3.11 6.00 11.17
CA LYS A 37 -3.53 4.59 11.10
C LYS A 37 -4.91 4.46 10.50
N GLN A 38 -5.89 5.21 11.01
CA GLN A 38 -7.26 5.19 10.51
C GLN A 38 -7.31 5.62 9.04
N LEU A 39 -6.55 6.66 8.67
CA LEU A 39 -6.45 7.08 7.28
C LEU A 39 -5.80 6.02 6.37
N SER A 40 -4.87 5.22 6.89
CA SER A 40 -4.32 4.09 6.13
C SER A 40 -5.35 2.96 5.93
N GLU A 41 -6.23 2.73 6.92
CA GLU A 41 -7.34 1.79 6.82
C GLU A 41 -8.40 2.29 5.81
N ASP A 42 -8.77 3.57 5.87
CA ASP A 42 -9.68 4.20 4.91
C ASP A 42 -9.11 4.13 3.47
N LEU A 43 -7.80 4.36 3.29
CA LEU A 43 -7.13 4.23 2.00
C LEU A 43 -7.14 2.79 1.47
N SER A 44 -6.88 1.79 2.34
CA SER A 44 -6.93 0.37 1.96
C SER A 44 -8.32 -0.01 1.45
N GLY A 45 -9.37 0.30 2.23
CA GLY A 45 -10.74 -0.02 1.85
C GLY A 45 -11.19 0.69 0.56
N LEU A 46 -10.73 1.92 0.33
CA LEU A 46 -10.97 2.61 -0.95
C LEU A 46 -10.23 1.97 -2.11
N MET A 47 -9.02 1.44 -1.91
CA MET A 47 -8.31 0.68 -2.94
C MET A 47 -9.04 -0.62 -3.26
N GLU A 48 -9.42 -1.40 -2.26
CA GLU A 48 -10.20 -2.64 -2.41
C GLU A 48 -11.49 -2.40 -3.20
N THR A 49 -12.24 -1.36 -2.82
CA THR A 49 -13.48 -0.94 -3.52
C THR A 49 -13.21 -0.58 -4.97
N ASN A 50 -12.14 0.17 -5.25
CA ASN A 50 -11.81 0.60 -6.61
C ASN A 50 -11.25 -0.56 -7.46
N PHE A 51 -10.56 -1.52 -6.84
CA PHE A 51 -10.14 -2.77 -7.48
C PHE A 51 -11.34 -3.57 -7.99
N GLU A 52 -12.34 -3.81 -7.13
CA GLU A 52 -13.56 -4.52 -7.51
C GLU A 52 -14.29 -3.82 -8.66
N ARG A 53 -14.42 -2.50 -8.60
CA ARG A 53 -15.16 -1.72 -9.61
C ARG A 53 -14.46 -1.59 -10.96
N HIS A 54 -13.13 -1.50 -10.97
CA HIS A 54 -12.39 -1.05 -12.17
C HIS A 54 -11.36 -2.04 -12.70
N TYR A 55 -10.89 -2.99 -11.88
CA TYR A 55 -9.91 -3.98 -12.31
C TYR A 55 -10.56 -5.27 -12.80
N GLY A 56 -11.54 -5.78 -12.04
CA GLY A 56 -12.18 -7.08 -12.24
C GLY A 56 -11.59 -8.14 -11.30
N GLY A 57 -12.46 -8.84 -10.57
CA GLY A 57 -12.12 -9.72 -9.45
C GLY A 57 -13.15 -9.60 -8.33
N THR A 58 -12.81 -10.07 -7.12
CA THR A 58 -13.71 -10.03 -5.95
C THR A 58 -12.99 -9.41 -4.75
N ALA A 59 -13.61 -8.42 -4.12
CA ALA A 59 -13.16 -7.84 -2.84
C ALA A 59 -13.56 -8.74 -1.65
N PRO A 60 -12.87 -8.65 -0.49
CA PRO A 60 -13.13 -9.47 0.68
C PRO A 60 -14.54 -9.25 1.19
N LYS A 61 -15.18 -10.34 1.61
CA LYS A 61 -16.47 -10.32 2.32
C LYS A 61 -16.29 -10.50 3.83
N SER A 62 -15.07 -10.79 4.27
CA SER A 62 -14.72 -10.99 5.68
C SER A 62 -13.24 -10.68 5.97
N ASP A 63 -12.92 -10.36 7.23
CA ASP A 63 -11.56 -10.03 7.71
C ASP A 63 -10.53 -11.19 7.58
N HIS A 64 -10.96 -12.38 7.15
CA HIS A 64 -10.10 -13.56 6.99
C HIS A 64 -9.76 -13.87 5.53
N GLU A 65 -10.41 -13.16 4.61
CA GLU A 65 -10.17 -13.22 3.17
C GLU A 65 -9.04 -12.26 2.78
N PRO A 66 -8.33 -12.55 1.67
CA PRO A 66 -7.38 -11.60 1.11
C PRO A 66 -8.09 -10.32 0.65
N ASP A 67 -7.37 -9.21 0.67
CA ASP A 67 -7.87 -7.88 0.32
C ASP A 67 -8.40 -7.79 -1.14
N PHE A 68 -7.99 -8.70 -2.03
CA PHE A 68 -8.60 -8.88 -3.35
C PHE A 68 -8.28 -10.25 -3.95
N ILE A 69 -9.17 -10.79 -4.79
CA ILE A 69 -8.93 -12.01 -5.58
C ILE A 69 -9.15 -11.71 -7.06
N LEU A 70 -8.12 -11.95 -7.88
CA LEU A 70 -8.20 -11.84 -9.34
C LEU A 70 -9.08 -12.94 -9.95
N GLU A 71 -9.52 -12.76 -11.19
CA GLU A 71 -10.32 -13.76 -11.92
C GLU A 71 -9.62 -15.12 -12.07
N ASP A 72 -8.27 -15.13 -12.09
CA ASP A 72 -7.46 -16.34 -12.14
C ASP A 72 -7.26 -17.02 -10.76
N GLY A 73 -7.84 -16.47 -9.70
CA GLY A 73 -7.74 -16.96 -8.33
C GLY A 73 -6.55 -16.42 -7.55
N THR A 74 -5.73 -15.56 -8.12
CA THR A 74 -4.60 -14.93 -7.40
C THR A 74 -5.11 -14.02 -6.28
N ALA A 75 -4.74 -14.35 -5.05
CA ALA A 75 -5.01 -13.55 -3.86
C ALA A 75 -3.98 -12.42 -3.73
N ILE A 76 -4.47 -11.20 -3.50
CA ILE A 76 -3.68 -9.99 -3.34
C ILE A 76 -3.97 -9.38 -1.97
N GLU A 77 -2.91 -9.00 -1.26
CA GLU A 77 -2.95 -8.27 -0.01
C GLU A 77 -2.54 -6.81 -0.25
N ILE A 78 -3.28 -5.85 0.31
CA ILE A 78 -3.00 -4.42 0.23
C ILE A 78 -2.49 -3.96 1.59
N LYS A 79 -1.38 -3.22 1.61
CA LYS A 79 -0.83 -2.66 2.84
C LYS A 79 -0.49 -1.19 2.64
N CYS A 80 -1.19 -0.33 3.37
CA CYS A 80 -1.01 1.12 3.35
C CYS A 80 -0.23 1.59 4.59
N THR A 81 0.68 2.55 4.39
CA THR A 81 1.39 3.23 5.49
C THR A 81 1.69 4.68 5.14
N SER A 82 1.58 5.57 6.12
CA SER A 82 2.14 6.93 6.04
C SER A 82 3.53 7.03 6.67
N GLY A 83 4.04 5.94 7.25
CA GLY A 83 5.29 5.89 8.00
C GLY A 83 6.47 5.29 7.24
N GLU A 84 7.44 4.78 8.01
CA GLU A 84 8.64 4.13 7.48
C GLU A 84 8.45 2.65 7.16
N ASN A 85 7.45 2.01 7.77
CA ASN A 85 7.29 0.57 7.71
C ASN A 85 5.84 0.20 7.37
N TRP A 86 5.69 -0.80 6.51
CA TRP A 86 4.44 -1.55 6.39
C TRP A 86 4.37 -2.56 7.52
N ARG A 87 3.18 -2.77 8.06
CA ARG A 87 2.97 -3.66 9.21
C ARG A 87 2.11 -4.84 8.78
N GLY A 88 2.52 -6.02 9.22
CA GLY A 88 1.74 -7.25 9.13
C GLY A 88 1.32 -7.73 10.53
N GLY A 89 0.12 -8.28 10.62
CA GLY A 89 -0.30 -9.08 11.77
C GLY A 89 0.36 -10.46 11.72
N THR A 90 0.40 -11.18 12.84
CA THR A 90 1.02 -12.53 12.90
C THR A 90 0.34 -13.54 11.95
N PHE A 91 -0.90 -13.29 11.53
CA PHE A 91 -1.64 -14.10 10.56
C PHE A 91 -1.58 -13.57 9.12
N SER A 92 -1.10 -12.32 8.90
CA SER A 92 -0.85 -11.76 7.55
C SER A 92 0.54 -12.15 7.04
N LYS A 93 1.10 -13.26 7.54
CA LYS A 93 2.38 -13.85 7.12
C LYS A 93 2.22 -14.82 5.96
N ARG A 94 1.01 -14.93 5.39
CA ARG A 94 0.76 -15.80 4.24
C ARG A 94 1.67 -15.34 3.12
N ALA A 95 2.44 -16.28 2.58
CA ALA A 95 3.20 -16.01 1.38
C ALA A 95 2.21 -15.71 0.26
N GLY A 96 2.43 -14.64 -0.48
CA GLY A 96 1.44 -14.16 -1.43
C GLY A 96 1.84 -12.88 -2.14
N GLU A 97 0.94 -12.40 -2.98
CA GLU A 97 1.12 -11.18 -3.74
C GLU A 97 0.64 -9.97 -2.93
N TYR A 98 1.48 -8.95 -2.83
CA TYR A 98 1.23 -7.75 -2.04
C TYR A 98 1.29 -6.50 -2.90
N ILE A 99 0.39 -5.57 -2.63
CA ILE A 99 0.45 -4.18 -3.07
C ILE A 99 0.82 -3.33 -1.86
N LEU A 100 2.00 -2.72 -1.93
CA LEU A 100 2.51 -1.85 -0.88
C LEU A 100 2.30 -0.40 -1.28
N VAL A 101 1.64 0.34 -0.40
CA VAL A 101 1.28 1.75 -0.61
C VAL A 101 1.91 2.59 0.48
N THR A 102 2.75 3.54 0.09
CA THR A 102 3.21 4.61 0.99
C THR A 102 2.54 5.91 0.59
N TRP A 103 1.94 6.62 1.55
CA TRP A 103 1.21 7.86 1.28
C TRP A 103 1.62 9.01 2.19
N GLU A 104 1.34 10.24 1.76
CA GLU A 104 1.35 11.45 2.59
C GLU A 104 0.35 12.47 2.03
N LEU A 105 0.02 13.46 2.85
CA LEU A 105 -0.69 14.66 2.41
C LEU A 105 0.30 15.80 2.29
N ASN A 106 0.25 16.54 1.18
CA ASN A 106 1.00 17.79 1.08
C ASN A 106 0.29 18.93 1.84
N GLU A 107 0.88 20.13 1.82
CA GLU A 107 0.33 21.32 2.49
C GLU A 107 -1.07 21.72 1.98
N SER A 108 -1.45 21.29 0.78
CA SER A 108 -2.77 21.52 0.18
C SER A 108 -3.74 20.35 0.39
N ASN A 109 -3.42 19.42 1.29
CA ASN A 109 -4.18 18.18 1.52
C ASN A 109 -4.32 17.27 0.29
N GLU A 110 -3.43 17.41 -0.71
CA GLU A 110 -3.41 16.46 -1.82
C GLU A 110 -2.69 15.18 -1.41
N LEU A 111 -3.28 14.05 -1.80
CA LEU A 111 -2.72 12.74 -1.55
C LEU A 111 -1.57 12.45 -2.53
N LEU A 112 -0.37 12.29 -2.00
CA LEU A 112 0.79 11.77 -2.74
C LEU A 112 0.96 10.28 -2.42
N MET A 113 1.20 9.46 -3.45
CA MET A 113 1.36 8.01 -3.28
C MET A 113 2.61 7.47 -3.96
N PHE A 114 3.16 6.43 -3.35
CA PHE A 114 4.02 5.45 -3.99
C PHE A 114 3.35 4.09 -3.89
N VAL A 115 3.33 3.36 -4.99
CA VAL A 115 2.65 2.07 -5.10
C VAL A 115 3.53 1.08 -5.84
N CYS A 116 3.74 -0.10 -5.25
CA CYS A 116 4.44 -1.20 -5.90
C CYS A 116 3.78 -2.55 -5.60
N GLY A 117 3.95 -3.50 -6.50
CA GLY A 117 3.60 -4.92 -6.33
C GLY A 117 4.84 -5.75 -6.02
N THR A 118 4.70 -6.73 -5.13
CA THR A 118 5.77 -7.67 -4.81
C THR A 118 5.21 -8.95 -4.21
N TYR A 119 5.93 -10.06 -4.37
CA TYR A 119 5.63 -11.31 -3.65
C TYR A 119 6.40 -11.32 -2.33
N LEU A 120 5.68 -11.45 -1.21
CA LEU A 120 6.29 -11.56 0.12
C LEU A 120 6.09 -12.95 0.69
N GLU A 121 7.11 -13.46 1.37
CA GLU A 121 7.11 -14.68 2.17
C GLU A 121 7.46 -14.37 3.64
N GLU A 122 7.33 -15.34 4.55
CA GLU A 122 7.57 -15.11 5.98
C GLU A 122 8.98 -14.56 6.27
N SER A 123 9.99 -14.97 5.49
CA SER A 123 11.39 -14.50 5.60
C SER A 123 11.56 -13.01 5.33
N ASP A 124 10.68 -12.41 4.53
CA ASP A 124 10.76 -11.00 4.18
C ASP A 124 10.29 -10.09 5.34
N TRP A 125 9.57 -10.66 6.31
CA TRP A 125 8.98 -9.96 7.42
C TRP A 125 9.91 -9.91 8.64
N ILE A 126 10.27 -8.71 9.08
CA ILE A 126 11.12 -8.53 10.27
C ILE A 126 10.23 -8.47 11.51
N VAL A 127 10.43 -9.37 12.48
CA VAL A 127 9.73 -9.31 13.77
C VAL A 127 10.10 -8.03 14.51
N SER A 128 9.11 -7.27 14.97
CA SER A 128 9.37 -6.08 15.78
C SER A 128 10.16 -6.45 17.03
N LYS A 129 11.24 -5.71 17.29
CA LYS A 129 12.06 -5.87 18.51
C LYS A 129 11.41 -5.25 19.76
N SER A 130 10.22 -4.64 19.62
CA SER A 130 9.50 -4.03 20.73
C SER A 130 8.85 -5.09 21.60
N LYS A 131 9.19 -5.10 22.90
CA LYS A 131 8.61 -6.04 23.89
C LYS A 131 7.09 -5.93 24.03
N ASN A 132 6.49 -4.81 23.58
CA ASN A 132 5.08 -4.51 23.75
C ASN A 132 4.28 -4.56 22.42
N TYR A 133 4.89 -4.97 21.31
CA TYR A 133 4.22 -4.92 20.01
C TYR A 133 4.62 -6.08 19.09
N TYR A 134 3.71 -7.04 18.93
CA TYR A 134 3.93 -8.30 18.20
C TYR A 134 3.57 -8.19 16.71
N ALA A 135 4.03 -7.13 16.03
CA ALA A 135 3.84 -6.99 14.59
C ALA A 135 5.12 -7.32 13.83
N THR A 136 4.98 -7.87 12.63
CA THR A 136 6.06 -7.92 11.66
C THR A 136 6.07 -6.64 10.83
N THR A 137 7.25 -6.27 10.35
CA THR A 137 7.42 -5.06 9.55
C THR A 137 8.23 -5.33 8.29
N MET A 138 7.80 -4.75 7.18
CA MET A 138 8.59 -4.58 5.97
C MET A 138 9.12 -3.14 5.93
N THR A 139 10.43 -2.98 5.71
CA THR A 139 11.08 -1.66 5.70
C THR A 139 11.30 -1.15 4.28
N LYS A 140 11.41 0.17 4.09
CA LYS A 140 11.78 0.76 2.79
C LYS A 140 13.14 0.28 2.28
N LYS A 141 14.07 -0.01 3.19
CA LYS A 141 15.38 -0.58 2.84
C LYS A 141 15.24 -2.00 2.26
N SER A 142 14.49 -2.85 2.94
CA SER A 142 14.20 -4.22 2.47
C SER A 142 13.55 -4.18 1.07
N LEU A 143 12.58 -3.28 0.86
CA LEU A 143 11.96 -3.09 -0.44
C LEU A 143 12.97 -2.66 -1.52
N TYR A 144 13.87 -1.73 -1.22
CA TYR A 144 14.92 -1.32 -2.16
C TYR A 144 15.88 -2.46 -2.50
N ASP A 145 16.32 -3.24 -1.49
CA ASP A 145 17.17 -4.40 -1.73
C ASP A 145 16.45 -5.42 -2.64
N MET A 146 15.12 -5.58 -2.50
CA MET A 146 14.29 -6.41 -3.39
C MET A 146 14.17 -5.88 -4.82
N VAL A 147 14.29 -4.57 -5.05
CA VAL A 147 14.33 -4.01 -6.43
C VAL A 147 15.54 -4.56 -7.18
N SER A 148 16.71 -4.63 -6.53
CA SER A 148 17.93 -5.19 -7.15
C SER A 148 17.84 -6.69 -7.45
N GLN A 149 16.87 -7.38 -6.83
CA GLN A 149 16.59 -8.80 -7.01
C GLN A 149 15.48 -9.07 -8.02
N ASP A 150 14.97 -8.03 -8.70
CA ASP A 150 13.84 -8.12 -9.63
C ASP A 150 12.58 -8.71 -8.98
N ARG A 151 12.31 -8.35 -7.72
CA ARG A 151 11.14 -8.80 -6.95
C ARG A 151 10.06 -7.73 -6.80
N VAL A 152 10.25 -6.55 -7.36
CA VAL A 152 9.38 -5.38 -7.16
C VAL A 152 8.96 -4.79 -8.50
N THR A 153 7.65 -4.66 -8.72
CA THR A 153 7.08 -3.91 -9.83
C THR A 153 6.58 -2.56 -9.31
N VAL A 154 7.17 -1.45 -9.74
CA VAL A 154 6.72 -0.10 -9.35
C VAL A 154 5.60 0.36 -10.28
N TYR A 155 4.46 0.71 -9.70
CA TYR A 155 3.29 1.20 -10.45
C TYR A 155 3.13 2.72 -10.38
N LEU A 156 3.54 3.34 -9.26
CA LEU A 156 3.48 4.80 -9.08
C LEU A 156 4.60 5.26 -8.15
N GLY A 157 5.24 6.37 -8.51
CA GLY A 157 6.32 6.96 -7.73
C GLY A 157 7.71 6.51 -8.19
N ASP A 158 8.69 6.60 -7.29
CA ASP A 158 10.05 6.14 -7.48
C ASP A 158 10.68 5.75 -6.14
N ILE A 159 11.71 4.92 -6.17
CA ILE A 159 12.49 4.53 -5.00
C ILE A 159 13.98 4.74 -5.30
N SER A 160 14.64 5.55 -4.47
CA SER A 160 16.03 5.92 -4.70
C SER A 160 16.85 5.92 -3.41
N GLU A 161 18.18 5.84 -3.56
CA GLU A 161 19.06 6.20 -2.46
C GLU A 161 18.92 7.69 -2.12
N GLY A 162 18.85 7.97 -0.81
CA GLY A 162 18.75 9.32 -0.27
C GLY A 162 20.10 10.01 -0.17
N LYS A 163 20.06 11.33 0.11
CA LYS A 163 21.26 12.20 0.22
C LYS A 163 22.27 11.78 1.29
N ARG A 164 21.89 10.90 2.23
CA ARG A 164 22.79 10.26 3.19
C ARG A 164 22.99 8.82 2.76
N LYS A 165 24.25 8.39 2.58
CA LYS A 165 24.60 6.98 2.35
C LYS A 165 23.85 6.11 3.37
N ASN A 166 23.11 5.11 2.89
CA ASN A 166 22.27 4.16 3.63
C ASN A 166 20.79 4.52 3.89
N TRP A 167 20.24 5.61 3.33
CA TRP A 167 18.80 5.89 3.43
C TRP A 167 18.09 5.68 2.11
N ILE A 168 16.86 5.17 2.15
CA ILE A 168 15.99 4.99 0.98
C ILE A 168 14.89 6.04 1.00
N GLN A 169 14.73 6.75 -0.10
CA GLN A 169 13.65 7.71 -0.33
C GLN A 169 12.62 7.07 -1.24
N ILE A 170 11.36 7.20 -0.83
CA ILE A 170 10.22 6.89 -1.67
C ILE A 170 9.69 8.22 -2.19
N LEU A 171 9.87 8.47 -3.48
CA LEU A 171 9.34 9.63 -4.16
C LEU A 171 7.91 9.32 -4.56
N ARG A 172 6.98 10.04 -3.95
CA ARG A 172 5.56 9.89 -4.21
C ARG A 172 5.17 10.76 -5.40
N LYS A 173 4.31 10.23 -6.28
CA LYS A 173 3.82 10.95 -7.47
C LYS A 173 2.29 10.91 -7.47
N CYS A 174 1.70 11.87 -8.16
CA CYS A 174 0.28 11.86 -8.53
C CYS A 174 0.16 11.57 -10.01
N PHE A 175 -1.01 11.10 -10.43
CA PHE A 175 -1.41 11.19 -11.82
C PHE A 175 -1.55 12.67 -12.19
N ALA A 176 -1.06 13.01 -13.38
CA ALA A 176 -1.37 14.29 -14.01
C ALA A 176 -2.84 14.34 -14.46
#